data_AF-A0A368PT40-F1
#
_entry.id   AF-A0A368PT40-F1
#
_cell.length_a   1.000
_cell.length_b   1.000
_cell.length_c   1.000
_cell.angle_alpha   90.00
_cell.angle_beta   90.00
_cell.angle_gamma   90.00
#
_symmetry.space_group_name_H-M   'P 1'
#
loop_
_entity.id
_entity.type
_entity.pdbx_description
1 polymer ?
#
loop_
_entity_poly.entity_id
_entity_poly.type
_entity_poly.pdbx_seq_one_letter_code
_entity_poly.pdbx_strand_id
1 'polypeptide(L)'
;MDFASIGSSSNGIISMDPDVNTFLYDGASHGLRVMPAPHAPKHASVSLTVGEDLYILERNPGTEEEDHSFEALIHRGPSDEIYRKVGDYEEYRRRCYERNGKDPYVISAYTVVSDSQIWISTKGGGTFSFDTTSGVWSEAGDWALPFYGRIEYAPELALWFGFTSEGRQLATCDLGAASPTSSPVLQEVWDELAPPLPPRWVPVMSFLLTLGAGKFCVGRMVDMAVAQEGWCRGKSGNDYLDVETFAVLTGVEVVRGSRGALRMIRHKSRRYSVGCSMARLR
;
A
#
# COMPACT_ATOMS: atom_id res chain seq x y z
N MET A 1 -11.34 8.89 -3.21
CA MET A 1 -12.05 7.92 -2.36
C MET A 1 -11.07 6.80 -2.12
N ASP A 2 -10.73 6.59 -0.85
CA ASP A 2 -9.75 5.60 -0.40
C ASP A 2 -10.49 4.38 0.16
N PHE A 3 -9.94 3.18 0.00
CA PHE A 3 -10.53 1.94 0.47
C PHE A 3 -9.53 1.16 1.32
N ALA A 4 -10.01 0.53 2.39
CA ALA A 4 -9.24 -0.38 3.21
C ALA A 4 -10.06 -1.60 3.60
N SER A 5 -9.39 -2.71 3.88
CA SER A 5 -9.98 -3.83 4.62
C SER A 5 -10.12 -3.44 6.09
N ILE A 6 -11.15 -3.95 6.77
CA ILE A 6 -11.27 -3.83 8.23
C ILE A 6 -11.60 -5.20 8.84
N GLY A 7 -11.00 -5.49 10.00
CA GLY A 7 -11.13 -6.77 10.69
C GLY A 7 -10.28 -7.87 10.03
N SER A 8 -9.56 -8.63 10.84
CA SER A 8 -8.71 -9.74 10.39
C SER A 8 -9.51 -10.90 9.77
N SER A 9 -10.81 -10.97 10.08
CA SER A 9 -11.73 -12.04 9.70
C SER A 9 -13.00 -11.57 8.98
N SER A 10 -13.17 -10.25 8.82
CA SER A 10 -14.41 -9.68 8.29
C SER A 10 -14.26 -9.35 6.80
N ASN A 11 -15.29 -9.66 5.99
CA ASN A 11 -15.39 -9.22 4.60
C ASN A 11 -15.80 -7.73 4.50
N GLY A 12 -15.35 -6.93 5.46
CA GLY A 12 -15.64 -5.52 5.60
C GLY A 12 -14.72 -4.68 4.72
N ILE A 13 -15.31 -3.85 3.86
CA ILE A 13 -14.58 -2.83 3.10
C ILE A 13 -14.97 -1.48 3.67
N ILE A 14 -14.00 -0.79 4.26
CA ILE A 14 -14.19 0.61 4.65
C ILE A 14 -13.78 1.51 3.49
N SER A 15 -14.58 2.52 3.21
CA SER A 15 -14.32 3.54 2.19
C SER A 15 -14.38 4.92 2.81
N MET A 16 -13.47 5.80 2.40
CA MET A 16 -13.42 7.19 2.83
C MET A 16 -13.46 8.09 1.60
N ASP A 17 -14.38 9.05 1.59
CA ASP A 17 -14.43 10.07 0.54
C ASP A 17 -13.50 11.26 0.86
N PRO A 18 -13.28 12.18 -0.10
CA PRO A 18 -12.45 13.37 0.14
C PRO A 18 -12.96 14.30 1.25
N ASP A 19 -14.24 14.22 1.60
CA ASP A 19 -14.90 15.00 2.64
C ASP A 19 -14.92 14.25 3.98
N VAL A 20 -14.03 13.26 4.16
CA VAL A 20 -13.87 12.37 5.34
C VAL A 20 -15.06 11.49 5.68
N ASN A 21 -16.12 11.46 4.85
CA ASN A 21 -17.23 10.56 5.09
C ASN A 21 -16.76 9.12 4.93
N THR A 22 -16.97 8.35 5.99
CA THR A 22 -16.49 6.97 6.07
C THR A 22 -17.68 6.03 6.06
N PHE A 23 -17.62 4.99 5.23
CA PHE A 23 -18.65 3.97 5.10
C PHE A 23 -18.03 2.59 5.22
N LEU A 24 -18.74 1.67 5.87
CA LEU A 24 -18.41 0.26 5.93
C LEU A 24 -19.41 -0.51 5.07
N TYR A 25 -18.89 -1.20 4.06
CA TYR A 25 -19.62 -2.25 3.36
C TYR A 25 -19.34 -3.58 4.05
N ASP A 26 -20.36 -4.19 4.64
CA ASP A 26 -20.27 -5.54 5.20
C ASP A 26 -20.62 -6.57 4.12
N GLY A 27 -19.62 -7.34 3.69
CA GLY A 27 -19.80 -8.39 2.70
C GLY A 27 -20.71 -9.54 3.14
N ALA A 28 -20.95 -9.74 4.45
CA ALA A 28 -21.82 -10.80 4.94
C ALA A 28 -23.31 -10.42 4.86
N SER A 29 -23.66 -9.21 5.30
CA SER A 29 -25.03 -8.69 5.23
C SER A 29 -25.37 -8.01 3.90
N HIS A 30 -24.37 -7.75 3.05
CA HIS A 30 -24.46 -6.84 1.91
C HIS A 30 -24.98 -5.44 2.30
N GLY A 31 -24.76 -5.06 3.56
CA GLY A 31 -25.21 -3.81 4.13
C GLY A 31 -24.16 -2.71 4.00
N LEU A 32 -24.63 -1.47 3.90
CA LEU A 32 -23.80 -0.29 4.02
C LEU A 32 -24.10 0.41 5.35
N ARG A 33 -23.06 0.72 6.11
CA ARG A 33 -23.15 1.43 7.40
C ARG A 33 -22.29 2.69 7.34
N VAL A 34 -22.81 3.79 7.90
CA VAL A 34 -22.01 5.01 8.13
C VAL A 34 -21.09 4.76 9.32
N MET A 35 -19.82 5.05 9.14
CA MET A 35 -18.78 4.93 10.16
C MET A 35 -18.42 6.33 10.68
N PRO A 36 -17.81 6.43 11.88
CA PRO A 36 -17.20 7.67 12.33
C PRO A 36 -16.24 8.21 11.27
N ALA A 37 -16.11 9.53 11.18
CA ALA A 37 -15.11 10.17 10.32
C ALA A 37 -13.80 10.36 11.10
N PRO A 38 -12.63 10.30 10.43
CA PRO A 38 -11.38 10.82 10.99
C PRO A 38 -11.51 12.31 11.32
N HIS A 39 -10.62 12.81 12.17
CA HIS A 39 -10.64 14.21 12.60
C HIS A 39 -10.24 15.18 11.49
N ALA A 40 -9.47 14.72 10.49
CA ALA A 40 -9.06 15.52 9.34
C ALA A 40 -8.96 14.68 8.06
N PRO A 41 -9.16 15.28 6.88
CA PRO A 41 -8.84 14.65 5.60
C PRO A 41 -7.42 14.09 5.59
N LYS A 42 -7.22 13.00 4.86
CA LYS A 42 -5.90 12.39 4.66
C LYS A 42 -5.58 12.43 3.18
N HIS A 43 -4.52 13.12 2.77
CA HIS A 43 -4.15 13.19 1.38
C HIS A 43 -3.27 11.99 1.00
N ALA A 44 -3.74 11.21 0.02
CA ALA A 44 -3.06 10.01 -0.48
C ALA A 44 -2.73 9.00 0.64
N SER A 45 -3.66 8.77 1.56
CA SER A 45 -3.45 7.99 2.79
C SER A 45 -2.88 6.58 2.57
N VAL A 46 -2.19 6.06 3.58
CA VAL A 46 -1.89 4.64 3.72
C VAL A 46 -2.73 4.07 4.86
N SER A 47 -3.18 2.83 4.70
CA SER A 47 -4.04 2.17 5.67
C SER A 47 -3.68 0.70 5.83
N LEU A 48 -3.82 0.22 7.06
CA LEU A 48 -3.53 -1.14 7.43
C LEU A 48 -4.36 -1.58 8.64
N THR A 49 -4.64 -2.87 8.70
CA THR A 49 -5.43 -3.48 9.77
C THR A 49 -4.47 -4.24 10.70
N VAL A 50 -4.61 -4.03 11.99
CA VAL A 50 -3.89 -4.79 13.03
C VAL A 50 -4.93 -5.35 13.99
N GLY A 51 -5.11 -6.67 13.98
CA GLY A 51 -6.24 -7.30 14.65
C GLY A 51 -7.58 -6.81 14.07
N GLU A 52 -8.38 -6.15 14.89
CA GLU A 52 -9.68 -5.58 14.50
C GLU A 52 -9.62 -4.05 14.30
N ASP A 53 -8.46 -3.44 14.56
CA ASP A 53 -8.27 -2.01 14.49
C ASP A 53 -7.75 -1.59 13.11
N LEU A 54 -8.24 -0.45 12.62
CA LEU A 54 -7.78 0.15 11.37
C LEU A 54 -6.91 1.35 11.68
N TYR A 55 -5.69 1.34 11.16
CA TYR A 55 -4.74 2.44 11.26
C TYR A 55 -4.67 3.16 9.93
N ILE A 56 -4.78 4.49 9.97
CA ILE A 56 -4.73 5.37 8.79
C ILE A 56 -3.68 6.43 9.05
N LEU A 57 -2.77 6.56 8.10
CA LEU A 57 -1.67 7.49 8.17
C LEU A 57 -1.56 8.28 6.87
N GLU A 58 -1.21 9.55 6.99
CA GLU A 58 -0.93 10.37 5.83
C GLU A 58 0.37 9.95 5.16
N ARG A 59 0.31 9.69 3.84
CA ARG A 59 1.48 9.20 3.11
C ARG A 59 2.55 10.25 2.94
N ASN A 60 2.15 11.51 2.84
CA ASN A 60 3.01 12.67 2.75
C ASN A 60 2.50 13.70 3.76
N PRO A 61 2.94 13.65 5.02
CA PRO A 61 2.43 14.51 6.09
C PRO A 61 2.78 16.00 5.94
N GLY A 62 3.29 16.45 4.77
CA GLY A 62 3.69 17.82 4.57
C GLY A 62 4.77 18.30 5.55
N THR A 63 4.93 19.63 5.62
CA THR A 63 5.87 20.30 6.53
C THR A 63 5.18 21.00 7.70
N GLU A 64 3.85 21.14 7.65
CA GLU A 64 3.07 21.81 8.68
C GLU A 64 2.72 20.86 9.83
N GLU A 65 2.54 21.41 11.03
CA GLU A 65 2.14 20.67 12.23
C GLU A 65 0.67 20.23 12.08
N GLU A 66 0.43 19.19 11.29
CA GLU A 66 -0.91 18.64 11.13
C GLU A 66 -1.21 17.64 12.26
N ASP A 67 -2.02 18.10 13.22
CA ASP A 67 -2.35 17.43 14.50
C ASP A 67 -2.99 16.03 14.35
N HIS A 68 -3.32 15.61 13.13
CA HIS A 68 -4.06 14.39 12.83
C HIS A 68 -3.41 13.52 11.76
N SER A 69 -2.10 13.61 11.53
CA SER A 69 -1.41 12.81 10.50
C SER A 69 -1.56 11.29 10.69
N PHE A 70 -1.68 10.81 11.93
CA PHE A 70 -1.81 9.39 12.28
C PHE A 70 -3.00 9.11 13.21
N GLU A 71 -3.97 8.34 12.72
CA GLU A 71 -5.20 8.02 13.44
C GLU A 71 -5.51 6.52 13.36
N ALA A 72 -6.24 6.02 14.35
CA ALA A 72 -6.75 4.67 14.32
C ALA A 72 -8.24 4.64 14.67
N LEU A 73 -9.01 3.89 13.90
CA LEU A 73 -10.35 3.47 14.27
C LEU A 73 -10.21 2.21 15.13
N ILE A 74 -10.40 2.39 16.44
CA ILE A 74 -10.24 1.31 17.41
C ILE A 74 -11.59 0.63 17.65
N HIS A 75 -11.65 -0.68 17.43
CA HIS A 75 -12.85 -1.48 17.61
C HIS A 75 -12.92 -2.04 19.04
N ARG A 76 -13.64 -1.33 19.94
CA ARG A 76 -13.92 -1.81 21.32
C ARG A 76 -15.33 -2.38 21.50
N GLY A 77 -16.07 -2.58 20.40
CA GLY A 77 -17.43 -3.11 20.37
C GLY A 77 -18.39 -2.23 19.55
N PRO A 78 -19.64 -2.68 19.32
CA PRO A 78 -20.56 -2.07 18.34
C PRO A 78 -20.93 -0.61 18.59
N SER A 79 -20.71 -0.11 19.81
CA SER A 79 -21.12 1.24 20.27
C SER A 79 -19.97 2.18 20.61
N ASP A 80 -18.70 1.77 20.45
CA ASP A 80 -17.53 2.57 20.84
C ASP A 80 -16.47 2.66 19.73
N GLU A 81 -16.91 2.54 18.48
CA GLU A 81 -16.10 2.81 17.29
C GLU A 81 -15.85 4.33 17.21
N ILE A 82 -14.61 4.76 17.47
CA ILE A 82 -14.21 6.17 17.44
C ILE A 82 -12.78 6.24 16.87
N TYR A 83 -12.55 7.19 15.96
CA TYR A 83 -11.19 7.53 15.53
C TYR A 83 -10.43 8.17 16.69
N ARG A 84 -9.19 7.73 16.93
CA ARG A 84 -8.31 8.32 17.94
C ARG A 84 -6.97 8.64 17.29
N LYS A 85 -6.40 9.79 17.65
CA LYS A 85 -4.99 10.07 17.37
C LYS A 85 -4.15 8.99 18.04
N VAL A 86 -3.20 8.41 17.30
CA VAL A 86 -2.33 7.34 17.80
C VAL A 86 -0.87 7.69 17.57
N GLY A 87 -0.05 7.40 18.59
CA GLY A 87 1.37 7.71 18.58
C GLY A 87 1.69 9.20 18.57
N ASP A 88 2.87 9.54 19.06
CA ASP A 88 3.44 10.86 18.82
C ASP A 88 4.04 10.89 17.41
N TYR A 89 3.23 11.30 16.44
CA TYR A 89 3.70 11.39 15.05
C TYR A 89 4.83 12.42 14.87
N GLU A 90 4.87 13.47 15.70
CA GLU A 90 5.97 14.43 15.66
C GLU A 90 7.27 13.81 16.17
N GLU A 91 7.21 12.85 17.09
CA GLU A 91 8.38 12.05 17.45
C GLU A 91 8.94 11.29 16.25
N TYR A 92 8.08 10.59 15.52
CA TYR A 92 8.47 9.90 14.29
C TYR A 92 9.06 10.87 13.26
N ARG A 93 8.43 12.02 13.04
CA ARG A 93 8.84 13.04 12.06
C ARG A 93 10.20 13.64 12.41
N ARG A 94 10.40 14.01 13.68
CA ARG A 94 11.66 14.55 14.20
C ARG A 94 12.81 13.57 14.02
N ARG A 95 12.62 12.29 14.38
CA ARG A 95 13.65 11.25 14.21
C ARG A 95 14.01 11.03 12.75
N CYS A 96 13.03 11.07 11.84
CA CYS A 96 13.30 11.05 10.40
C CYS A 96 14.17 12.23 9.95
N TYR A 97 13.84 13.44 10.42
CA TYR A 97 14.55 14.67 10.08
C TYR A 97 16.00 14.65 10.60
N GLU A 98 16.20 14.28 11.87
CA GLU A 98 17.53 14.15 12.50
C GLU A 98 18.47 13.26 11.69
N ARG A 99 17.94 12.22 11.05
CA ARG A 99 18.69 11.29 10.21
C ARG A 99 18.98 11.83 8.80
N ASN A 100 18.00 12.45 8.15
CA ASN A 100 18.08 12.81 6.74
C ASN A 100 18.54 14.24 6.47
N GLY A 101 18.52 15.10 7.49
CA GLY A 101 18.66 16.55 7.34
C GLY A 101 17.59 17.17 6.42
N LYS A 102 16.49 16.44 6.18
CA LYS A 102 15.35 16.81 5.31
C LYS A 102 14.10 16.15 5.85
N ASP A 103 12.97 16.80 5.68
CA ASP A 103 11.69 16.23 6.10
C ASP A 103 11.38 14.93 5.33
N PRO A 104 10.79 13.93 6.02
CA PRO A 104 10.29 12.73 5.38
C PRO A 104 9.17 13.08 4.38
N TYR A 105 9.49 13.19 3.09
CA TYR A 105 8.49 13.61 2.10
C TYR A 105 7.42 12.56 1.82
N VAL A 106 7.73 11.26 1.86
CA VAL A 106 6.77 10.23 1.42
C VAL A 106 7.08 8.88 2.04
N ILE A 107 6.07 8.27 2.67
CA ILE A 107 6.09 6.85 3.05
C ILE A 107 6.27 6.01 1.78
N SER A 108 7.40 5.32 1.70
CA SER A 108 7.76 4.49 0.55
C SER A 108 7.20 3.09 0.69
N ALA A 109 7.20 2.52 1.89
CA ALA A 109 6.72 1.17 2.14
C ALA A 109 6.20 1.01 3.58
N TYR A 110 5.24 0.12 3.78
CA TYR A 110 4.68 -0.14 5.09
C TYR A 110 4.09 -1.56 5.19
N THR A 111 4.09 -2.10 6.41
CA THR A 111 3.61 -3.45 6.70
C THR A 111 3.28 -3.62 8.17
N VAL A 112 2.56 -4.70 8.48
CA VAL A 112 2.46 -5.22 9.85
C VAL A 112 3.51 -6.32 10.04
N VAL A 113 4.16 -6.33 11.20
CA VAL A 113 5.12 -7.33 11.69
C VAL A 113 4.68 -7.77 13.09
N SER A 114 4.83 -9.05 13.41
CA SER A 114 4.62 -9.60 14.76
C SER A 114 3.30 -9.16 15.44
N ASP A 115 2.17 -9.29 14.73
CA ASP A 115 0.77 -9.02 15.15
C ASP A 115 0.45 -7.64 15.78
N SER A 116 1.44 -6.81 16.09
CA SER A 116 1.28 -5.52 16.77
C SER A 116 2.21 -4.42 16.29
N GLN A 117 3.21 -4.74 15.45
CA GLN A 117 4.19 -3.76 15.01
C GLN A 117 3.84 -3.27 13.61
N ILE A 118 3.62 -1.96 13.47
CA ILE A 118 3.46 -1.32 12.17
C ILE A 118 4.83 -0.79 11.76
N TRP A 119 5.41 -1.37 10.72
CA TRP A 119 6.67 -0.91 10.16
C TRP A 119 6.43 0.06 9.02
N ILE A 120 7.14 1.18 9.04
CA ILE A 120 7.03 2.26 8.06
C ILE A 120 8.42 2.68 7.62
N SER A 121 8.69 2.55 6.33
CA SER A 121 9.87 3.13 5.70
C SER A 121 9.52 4.41 4.98
N THR A 122 10.35 5.42 5.19
CA THR A 122 10.29 6.68 4.45
C THR A 122 11.55 6.84 3.61
N LYS A 123 11.39 7.41 2.41
CA LYS A 123 12.50 7.64 1.49
C LYS A 123 13.64 8.42 2.18
N GLY A 124 14.77 7.74 2.37
CA GLY A 124 15.96 8.25 3.05
C GLY A 124 15.98 7.99 4.55
N GLY A 125 14.83 7.90 5.24
CA GLY A 125 14.73 7.95 6.71
C GLY A 125 14.90 6.63 7.46
N GLY A 126 15.15 5.52 6.77
CA GLY A 126 15.17 4.20 7.39
C GLY A 126 13.76 3.68 7.68
N THR A 127 13.66 2.75 8.63
CA THR A 127 12.41 2.08 9.00
C THR A 127 12.11 2.24 10.48
N PHE A 128 10.89 2.68 10.79
CA PHE A 128 10.39 2.85 12.15
C PHE A 128 9.30 1.82 12.44
N SER A 129 9.19 1.42 13.69
CA SER A 129 8.18 0.52 14.21
C SER A 129 7.27 1.26 15.16
N PHE A 130 5.96 1.23 14.91
CA PHE A 130 4.94 1.65 15.86
C PHE A 130 4.31 0.43 16.51
N ASP A 131 4.41 0.34 17.82
CA ASP A 131 3.76 -0.72 18.59
C ASP A 131 2.31 -0.32 18.88
N THR A 132 1.34 -1.04 18.32
CA THR A 132 -0.08 -0.79 18.52
C THR A 132 -0.56 -1.05 19.95
N THR A 133 0.19 -1.84 20.73
CA THR A 133 -0.17 -2.17 22.13
C THR A 133 0.25 -1.06 23.09
N SER A 134 1.49 -0.57 22.95
CA SER A 134 2.01 0.49 23.80
C SER A 134 1.75 1.91 23.26
N GLY A 135 1.47 2.04 21.97
CA GLY A 135 1.31 3.32 21.29
C GLY A 135 2.62 4.09 21.10
N VAL A 136 3.76 3.40 21.12
CA VAL A 136 5.11 4.01 21.12
C VAL A 136 5.83 3.74 19.80
N TRP A 137 6.56 4.75 19.33
CA TRP A 137 7.47 4.64 18.19
C TRP A 137 8.87 4.17 18.62
N SER A 138 9.47 3.35 17.77
CA SER A 138 10.87 2.92 17.90
C SER A 138 11.52 2.82 16.52
N GLU A 139 12.85 2.73 16.48
CA GLU A 139 13.57 2.47 15.23
C GLU A 139 13.65 0.96 14.99
N ALA A 140 13.19 0.50 13.83
CA ALA A 140 13.38 -0.88 13.39
C ALA A 140 14.78 -1.09 12.79
N GLY A 141 15.30 -0.08 12.09
CA GLY A 141 16.64 -0.08 11.54
C GLY A 141 16.94 1.14 10.68
N ASP A 142 18.23 1.35 10.39
CA ASP A 142 18.70 2.43 9.51
C ASP A 142 18.50 2.16 8.01
N TRP A 143 18.09 0.94 7.70
CA TRP A 143 17.77 0.47 6.37
C TRP A 143 16.31 0.77 6.00
N ALA A 144 16.03 0.80 4.70
CA ALA A 144 14.67 0.89 4.16
C ALA A 144 14.16 -0.51 3.80
N LEU A 145 12.86 -0.74 3.93
CA LEU A 145 12.21 -1.93 3.40
C LEU A 145 12.49 -2.03 1.89
N PRO A 146 12.82 -3.23 1.36
CA PRO A 146 13.18 -3.42 -0.04
C PRO A 146 11.94 -3.48 -0.97
N PHE A 147 10.91 -2.70 -0.63
CA PHE A 147 9.60 -2.73 -1.27
C PHE A 147 9.08 -1.32 -1.54
N TYR A 148 8.01 -1.25 -2.33
CA TYR A 148 7.20 -0.05 -2.52
C TYR A 148 5.73 -0.33 -2.21
N GLY A 149 5.12 0.56 -1.43
CA GLY A 149 3.73 0.48 -1.00
C GLY A 149 3.50 -0.53 0.13
N ARG A 150 2.29 -1.08 0.17
CA ARG A 150 1.88 -2.06 1.17
C ARG A 150 2.53 -3.41 0.91
N ILE A 151 3.00 -4.06 1.97
CA ILE A 151 3.54 -5.41 1.94
C ILE A 151 2.56 -6.30 2.72
N GLU A 152 2.27 -7.48 2.19
CA GLU A 152 1.32 -8.42 2.77
C GLU A 152 2.05 -9.63 3.37
N TYR A 153 1.68 -10.02 4.57
CA TYR A 153 2.17 -11.26 5.17
C TYR A 153 1.32 -12.45 4.70
N ALA A 154 1.97 -13.53 4.25
CA ALA A 154 1.32 -14.78 3.90
C ALA A 154 1.72 -15.87 4.93
N PRO A 155 0.85 -16.19 5.92
CA PRO A 155 1.20 -17.08 7.01
C PRO A 155 1.54 -18.51 6.54
N GLU A 156 0.91 -18.99 5.48
CA GLU A 156 1.18 -20.33 4.93
C GLU A 156 2.57 -20.43 4.32
N LEU A 157 3.11 -19.30 3.89
CA LEU A 157 4.46 -19.15 3.35
C LEU A 157 5.44 -18.57 4.37
N ALA A 158 4.98 -18.16 5.57
CA ALA A 158 5.79 -17.54 6.62
C ALA A 158 6.72 -16.42 6.08
N LEU A 159 6.19 -15.62 5.13
CA LEU A 159 6.96 -14.63 4.38
C LEU A 159 6.09 -13.42 4.03
N TRP A 160 6.76 -12.30 3.82
CA TRP A 160 6.15 -11.04 3.38
C TRP A 160 6.32 -10.87 1.88
N PHE A 161 5.25 -10.44 1.22
CA PHE A 161 5.16 -10.25 -0.21
C PHE A 161 4.83 -8.81 -0.54
N GLY A 162 5.52 -8.25 -1.52
CA GLY A 162 5.30 -6.88 -1.97
C GLY A 162 5.93 -6.64 -3.32
N PHE A 163 5.80 -5.43 -3.84
CA PHE A 163 6.52 -5.04 -5.05
C PHE A 163 7.89 -4.46 -4.69
N THR A 164 8.92 -4.74 -5.49
CA THR A 164 10.26 -4.16 -5.30
C THR A 164 10.22 -2.64 -5.18
N SER A 165 11.29 -2.01 -4.71
CA SER A 165 11.41 -0.54 -4.59
C SER A 165 11.10 0.22 -5.89
N GLU A 166 11.30 -0.41 -7.05
CA GLU A 166 10.97 0.15 -8.38
C GLU A 166 9.49 -0.02 -8.74
N GLY A 167 8.69 -0.67 -7.88
CA GLY A 167 7.28 -0.97 -8.07
C GLY A 167 7.00 -2.02 -9.16
N ARG A 168 8.02 -2.66 -9.71
CA ARG A 168 7.90 -3.45 -10.94
C ARG A 168 7.68 -4.93 -10.70
N GLN A 169 8.49 -5.57 -9.87
CA GLN A 169 8.48 -7.03 -9.72
C GLN A 169 7.82 -7.43 -8.41
N LEU A 170 7.12 -8.56 -8.40
CA LEU A 170 6.65 -9.13 -7.14
C LEU A 170 7.83 -9.82 -6.48
N ALA A 171 8.04 -9.57 -5.20
CA ALA A 171 9.14 -10.14 -4.44
C ALA A 171 8.68 -10.61 -3.07
N THR A 172 9.51 -11.41 -2.43
CA THR A 172 9.28 -11.92 -1.07
C THR A 172 10.49 -11.69 -0.18
N CYS A 173 10.25 -11.49 1.11
CA CYS A 173 11.26 -11.28 2.13
C CYS A 173 10.82 -11.88 3.47
N ASP A 174 11.79 -12.34 4.27
CA ASP A 174 11.55 -12.64 5.68
C ASP A 174 11.87 -11.40 6.52
N LEU A 175 10.83 -10.62 6.82
CA LEU A 175 10.97 -9.43 7.66
C LEU A 175 11.11 -9.78 9.15
N GLY A 176 10.69 -10.98 9.58
CA GLY A 176 10.84 -11.43 10.97
C GLY A 176 12.29 -11.68 11.37
N ALA A 177 13.17 -11.93 10.40
CA ALA A 177 14.60 -12.07 10.62
C ALA A 177 15.38 -10.74 10.68
N ALA A 178 14.75 -9.61 10.36
CA ALA A 178 15.42 -8.32 10.33
C ALA A 178 15.72 -7.79 11.74
N SER A 179 16.77 -6.97 11.86
CA SER A 179 17.16 -6.34 13.11
C SER A 179 17.72 -4.93 12.86
N PRO A 180 17.94 -4.12 13.91
CA PRO A 180 18.53 -2.79 13.73
C PRO A 180 19.88 -2.78 13.01
N THR A 181 20.63 -3.88 13.05
CA THR A 181 21.95 -4.01 12.41
C THR A 181 21.96 -4.92 11.17
N SER A 182 20.81 -5.54 10.83
CA SER A 182 20.69 -6.47 9.72
C SER A 182 19.47 -6.13 8.87
N SER A 183 19.71 -5.65 7.66
CA SER A 183 18.65 -5.27 6.74
C SER A 183 17.92 -6.50 6.18
N PRO A 184 16.60 -6.41 5.95
CA PRO A 184 15.85 -7.44 5.26
C PRO A 184 16.31 -7.58 3.81
N VAL A 185 16.49 -8.82 3.35
CA VAL A 185 16.97 -9.15 2.01
C VAL A 185 15.86 -9.87 1.23
N LEU A 186 15.63 -9.43 -0.01
CA LEU A 186 14.70 -10.11 -0.92
C LEU A 186 15.20 -11.54 -1.18
N GLN A 187 14.32 -12.53 -0.96
CA GLN A 187 14.64 -13.94 -1.17
C GLN A 187 14.35 -14.36 -2.61
N GLU A 188 13.16 -14.04 -3.11
CA GLU A 188 12.76 -14.32 -4.50
C GLU A 188 12.19 -13.05 -5.13
N VAL A 189 12.45 -12.90 -6.42
CA VAL A 189 11.97 -11.80 -7.25
C VAL A 189 11.42 -12.38 -8.53
N TRP A 190 10.15 -12.13 -8.80
CA TRP A 190 9.45 -12.63 -9.97
C TRP A 190 9.00 -11.47 -10.85
N ASP A 191 9.33 -11.55 -12.14
CA ASP A 191 8.73 -10.68 -13.15
C ASP A 191 7.45 -11.31 -13.69
N GLU A 192 6.32 -11.08 -13.00
CA GLU A 192 5.00 -11.50 -13.50
C GLU A 192 4.68 -10.84 -14.85
N LEU A 193 5.26 -9.67 -15.09
CA LEU A 193 5.12 -8.88 -16.31
C LEU A 193 6.23 -9.17 -17.32
N ALA A 194 6.90 -10.33 -17.22
CA ALA A 194 7.94 -10.73 -18.15
C ALA A 194 7.49 -10.51 -19.60
N PRO A 195 8.32 -9.86 -20.45
CA PRO A 195 7.96 -9.46 -21.80
C PRO A 195 7.33 -10.58 -22.65
N PRO A 196 6.46 -10.21 -23.62
CA PRO A 196 6.21 -8.84 -24.06
C PRO A 196 4.97 -8.21 -23.38
N LEU A 197 5.20 -7.16 -22.59
CA LEU A 197 4.15 -6.16 -22.37
C LEU A 197 3.96 -5.38 -23.68
N PRO A 198 2.73 -4.95 -24.02
CA PRO A 198 2.53 -4.13 -25.20
C PRO A 198 3.36 -2.83 -25.10
N PRO A 199 3.98 -2.35 -26.21
CA PRO A 199 4.97 -1.26 -26.22
C PRO A 199 4.51 0.12 -25.73
N ARG A 200 3.33 0.24 -25.12
CA ARG A 200 2.69 1.50 -24.70
C ARG A 200 2.11 1.43 -23.29
N TRP A 201 2.35 0.35 -22.55
CA TRP A 201 1.86 0.19 -21.19
C TRP A 201 2.80 0.92 -20.23
N VAL A 202 2.25 1.89 -19.50
CA VAL A 202 2.95 2.60 -18.43
C VAL A 202 2.29 2.19 -17.10
N PRO A 203 2.95 1.37 -16.27
CA PRO A 203 2.43 1.04 -14.95
C PRO A 203 2.34 2.32 -14.09
N VAL A 204 1.17 2.54 -13.48
CA VAL A 204 0.88 3.71 -12.64
C VAL A 204 0.89 3.32 -11.17
N MET A 205 0.15 2.28 -10.82
CA MET A 205 0.02 1.77 -9.45
C MET A 205 -0.04 0.25 -9.44
N SER A 206 0.42 -0.34 -8.34
CA SER A 206 0.39 -1.78 -8.12
C SER A 206 -0.20 -2.07 -6.74
N PHE A 207 -1.06 -3.08 -6.68
CA PHE A 207 -1.77 -3.51 -5.49
C PHE A 207 -1.58 -5.02 -5.36
N LEU A 208 -1.42 -5.46 -4.12
CA LEU A 208 -1.33 -6.87 -3.77
C LEU A 208 -2.41 -7.18 -2.74
N LEU A 209 -3.13 -8.28 -2.95
CA LEU A 209 -4.09 -8.79 -2.00
C LEU A 209 -3.81 -10.27 -1.75
N THR A 210 -3.71 -10.66 -0.49
CA THR A 210 -3.64 -12.07 -0.08
C THR A 210 -5.03 -12.69 -0.15
N LEU A 211 -5.12 -13.87 -0.76
CA LEU A 211 -6.35 -14.67 -0.87
C LEU A 211 -6.30 -15.93 0.02
N GLY A 212 -5.25 -16.06 0.83
CA GLY A 212 -4.95 -17.24 1.64
C GLY A 212 -4.38 -18.40 0.83
N ALA A 213 -3.86 -19.41 1.53
CA ALA A 213 -3.27 -20.62 0.95
C ALA A 213 -2.19 -20.35 -0.11
N GLY A 214 -1.36 -19.30 0.11
CA GLY A 214 -0.32 -18.88 -0.83
C GLY A 214 -0.85 -18.29 -2.15
N LYS A 215 -2.13 -17.93 -2.21
CA LYS A 215 -2.74 -17.29 -3.38
C LYS A 215 -2.85 -15.78 -3.17
N PHE A 216 -2.70 -15.06 -4.28
CA PHE A 216 -2.67 -13.61 -4.32
C PHE A 216 -3.45 -13.09 -5.52
N CYS A 217 -4.03 -11.90 -5.39
CA CYS A 217 -4.46 -11.09 -6.52
C CYS A 217 -3.46 -9.95 -6.70
N VAL A 218 -2.85 -9.89 -7.87
CA VAL A 218 -2.00 -8.76 -8.28
C VAL A 218 -2.83 -7.82 -9.14
N GLY A 219 -3.02 -6.60 -8.66
CA GLY A 219 -3.67 -5.51 -9.40
C GLY A 219 -2.63 -4.55 -9.97
N ARG A 220 -2.68 -4.30 -11.27
CA ARG A 220 -1.86 -3.28 -11.94
C ARG A 220 -2.77 -2.25 -12.59
N MET A 221 -2.62 -0.99 -12.22
CA MET A 221 -3.22 0.12 -12.95
C MET A 221 -2.23 0.58 -14.00
N VAL A 222 -2.67 0.65 -15.25
CA VAL A 222 -1.83 0.91 -16.42
C VAL A 222 -2.46 2.00 -17.26
N ASP A 223 -1.65 2.97 -17.66
CA ASP A 223 -2.00 3.93 -18.70
C ASP A 223 -1.47 3.45 -20.04
N MET A 224 -2.30 3.59 -21.07
CA MET A 224 -1.93 3.33 -22.47
C MET A 224 -2.28 4.54 -23.32
N ALA A 225 -1.27 5.15 -23.95
CA ALA A 225 -1.49 6.23 -24.89
C ALA A 225 -2.34 5.77 -26.08
N VAL A 226 -3.52 6.37 -26.26
CA VAL A 226 -4.40 6.14 -27.41
C VAL A 226 -3.75 6.78 -28.62
N ALA A 227 -3.44 5.99 -29.64
CA ALA A 227 -3.00 6.56 -30.91
C ALA A 227 -4.21 7.23 -31.57
N GLN A 228 -4.29 8.56 -31.58
CA GLN A 228 -5.20 9.24 -32.50
C GLN A 228 -4.62 9.14 -33.91
N GLU A 229 -5.31 8.44 -34.80
CA GLU A 229 -5.10 8.59 -36.25
C GLU A 229 -5.44 10.03 -36.64
N GLY A 230 -4.45 10.80 -37.10
CA GLY A 230 -4.64 12.16 -37.64
C GLY A 230 -4.19 13.30 -36.74
N TRP A 231 -2.90 13.36 -36.41
CA TRP A 231 -2.34 14.50 -35.67
C TRP A 231 -2.05 15.71 -36.58
N CYS A 232 -2.93 16.71 -36.54
CA CYS A 232 -2.62 18.07 -36.96
C CYS A 232 -1.84 18.78 -35.85
N ARG A 233 -0.62 19.22 -36.18
CA ARG A 233 0.30 19.95 -35.31
C ARG A 233 -0.25 21.35 -34.98
N GLY A 234 -1.09 21.45 -33.94
CA GLY A 234 -1.58 22.71 -33.39
C GLY A 234 -0.63 23.26 -32.33
N LYS A 235 -0.07 24.45 -32.58
CA LYS A 235 0.90 25.13 -31.71
C LYS A 235 0.23 25.67 -30.42
N SER A 236 0.42 25.01 -29.27
CA SER A 236 0.49 25.67 -27.95
C SER A 236 0.88 24.71 -26.82
N GLY A 237 2.15 24.74 -26.42
CA GLY A 237 2.62 24.83 -25.03
C GLY A 237 2.32 23.76 -23.96
N ASN A 238 1.41 22.80 -24.13
CA ASN A 238 1.21 21.69 -23.19
C ASN A 238 0.62 20.48 -23.95
N ASP A 239 1.47 19.53 -24.36
CA ASP A 239 1.01 18.30 -25.01
C ASP A 239 0.40 17.35 -23.96
N TYR A 240 -0.93 17.31 -23.91
CA TYR A 240 -1.68 16.26 -23.23
C TYR A 240 -1.99 15.15 -24.24
N LEU A 241 -1.76 13.89 -23.86
CA LEU A 241 -2.16 12.72 -24.63
C LEU A 241 -3.43 12.13 -24.01
N ASP A 242 -4.38 11.75 -24.86
CA ASP A 242 -5.46 10.86 -24.45
C ASP A 242 -4.83 9.51 -24.08
N VAL A 243 -4.98 9.12 -22.81
CA VAL A 243 -4.60 7.81 -22.30
C VAL A 243 -5.84 7.03 -21.91
N GLU A 244 -5.87 5.76 -22.28
CA GLU A 244 -6.80 4.82 -21.68
C GLU A 244 -6.17 4.27 -20.41
N THR A 245 -6.86 4.43 -19.29
CA THR A 245 -6.48 3.84 -18.01
C THR A 245 -7.28 2.57 -17.78
N PHE A 246 -6.60 1.47 -17.50
CA PHE A 246 -7.25 0.19 -17.17
C PHE A 246 -6.52 -0.51 -16.03
N ALA A 247 -7.27 -1.34 -15.31
CA ALA A 247 -6.74 -2.25 -14.32
C ALA A 247 -6.57 -3.65 -14.92
N VAL A 248 -5.45 -4.31 -14.62
CA VAL A 248 -5.24 -5.73 -14.88
C VAL A 248 -5.17 -6.45 -13.54
N LEU A 249 -6.08 -7.38 -13.33
CA LEU A 249 -6.09 -8.27 -12.18
C LEU A 249 -5.55 -9.63 -12.60
N THR A 250 -4.44 -10.07 -12.01
CA THR A 250 -3.85 -11.39 -12.22
C THR A 250 -3.94 -12.21 -10.94
N GLY A 251 -4.48 -13.43 -11.04
CA GLY A 251 -4.32 -14.41 -9.97
C GLY A 251 -2.91 -14.99 -9.96
N VAL A 252 -2.30 -15.09 -8.80
CA VAL A 252 -0.96 -15.68 -8.60
C VAL A 252 -1.03 -16.66 -7.45
N GLU A 253 -0.28 -17.75 -7.54
CA GLU A 253 -0.12 -18.72 -6.46
C GLU A 253 1.36 -19.02 -6.27
N VAL A 254 1.84 -18.94 -5.03
CA VAL A 254 3.21 -19.26 -4.67
C VAL A 254 3.20 -20.55 -3.87
N VAL A 255 3.93 -21.55 -4.36
CA VAL A 255 4.02 -22.87 -3.75
C VAL A 255 5.45 -23.20 -3.35
N ARG A 256 5.61 -23.94 -2.25
CA ARG A 256 6.89 -24.53 -1.86
C ARG A 256 7.11 -25.85 -2.62
N GLY A 257 8.23 -25.94 -3.32
CA GLY A 257 8.69 -27.16 -3.97
C GLY A 257 9.31 -28.16 -2.99
N SER A 258 9.67 -29.34 -3.49
CA SER A 258 10.21 -30.45 -2.68
C SER A 258 11.55 -30.16 -1.99
N ARG A 259 12.25 -29.09 -2.38
CA ARG A 259 13.52 -28.65 -1.78
C ARG A 259 13.39 -27.32 -1.02
N GLY A 260 12.16 -26.88 -0.72
CA GLY A 260 11.89 -25.60 -0.08
C GLY A 260 11.91 -24.38 -1.01
N ALA A 261 12.42 -24.53 -2.25
CA ALA A 261 12.39 -23.47 -3.25
C ALA A 261 10.97 -23.02 -3.55
N LEU A 262 10.76 -21.70 -3.59
CA LEU A 262 9.46 -21.12 -3.93
C LEU A 262 9.28 -21.07 -5.44
N ARG A 263 8.05 -21.33 -5.88
CA ARG A 263 7.69 -21.22 -7.30
C ARG A 263 6.40 -20.45 -7.43
N MET A 264 6.43 -19.44 -8.29
CA MET A 264 5.24 -18.70 -8.71
C MET A 264 4.51 -19.46 -9.83
N ILE A 265 3.20 -19.57 -9.69
CA ILE A 265 2.25 -20.02 -10.70
C ILE A 265 1.37 -18.83 -11.05
N ARG A 266 1.37 -18.45 -12.33
CA ARG A 266 0.49 -17.41 -12.83
C ARG A 266 -0.83 -18.03 -13.29
N HIS A 267 -1.92 -17.47 -12.81
CA HIS A 267 -3.29 -17.82 -13.23
C HIS A 267 -3.82 -16.80 -14.25
N LYS A 268 -5.12 -16.86 -14.53
CA LYS A 268 -5.78 -15.97 -15.49
C LYS A 268 -5.63 -14.50 -15.10
N SER A 269 -5.32 -13.66 -16.09
CA SER A 269 -5.42 -12.20 -15.99
C SER A 269 -6.73 -11.70 -16.60
N ARG A 270 -7.35 -10.69 -16.00
CA ARG A 270 -8.51 -9.96 -16.55
C ARG A 270 -8.24 -8.47 -16.57
N ARG A 271 -8.61 -7.82 -17.67
CA ARG A 271 -8.54 -6.37 -17.84
C ARG A 271 -9.91 -5.73 -17.59
N TYR A 272 -9.91 -4.61 -16.87
CA TYR A 272 -11.08 -3.78 -16.62
C TYR A 272 -10.75 -2.35 -17.03
N SER A 273 -11.51 -1.79 -17.98
CA SER A 273 -11.34 -0.40 -18.39
C SER A 273 -11.90 0.51 -17.29
N VAL A 274 -11.13 1.51 -16.87
CA VAL A 274 -11.53 2.49 -15.85
C VAL A 274 -12.02 3.78 -16.51
N GLY A 275 -11.53 4.08 -17.72
CA GLY A 275 -11.95 5.20 -18.54
C GLY A 275 -10.80 5.78 -19.36
N CYS A 276 -11.09 6.84 -20.12
CA CYS A 276 -10.07 7.65 -20.78
C CYS A 276 -9.82 8.94 -19.99
N SER A 277 -8.57 9.34 -19.87
CA SER A 277 -8.17 10.61 -19.26
C SER A 277 -7.10 11.31 -20.10
N MET A 278 -6.88 12.60 -19.86
CA MET A 278 -5.78 13.34 -20.47
C MET A 278 -4.56 13.28 -19.54
N ALA A 279 -3.46 12.67 -19.99
CA ALA A 279 -2.20 12.65 -19.28
C ALA A 279 -1.21 13.66 -19.88
N ARG A 280 -0.52 14.41 -19.03
CA ARG A 280 0.53 15.34 -19.46
C ARG A 280 1.80 14.56 -19.82
N LEU A 281 2.36 14.78 -21.00
CA LEU A 281 3.70 14.27 -21.33
C LEU A 281 4.72 14.92 -20.39
N ARG A 282 5.51 14.10 -19.69
CA ARG A 282 6.65 14.55 -18.89
C ARG A 282 7.88 14.76 -19.76
#